data_AF-A0A832Y244-F1
#
_entry.id   AF-A0A832Y244-F1
#
_cell.length_a   1.000
_cell.length_b   1.000
_cell.length_c   1.000
_cell.angle_alpha   90.00
_cell.angle_beta   90.00
_cell.angle_gamma   90.00
#
_symmetry.space_group_name_H-M   'P 1'
#
loop_
_entity.id
_entity.type
_entity.pdbx_description
1 polymer ?
#
loop_
_entity_poly.entity_id
_entity_poly.type
_entity_poly.pdbx_seq_one_letter_code
_entity_poly.pdbx_strand_id
1 'polypeptide(L)' 'MSVESMVQGMIDALTEALSDAAKHDRGNGAAGTRVRKSMQAAKGTAQDVRKQVQADKNAS' A
#
# COMPACT_ATOMS: atom_id res chain seq x y z
N MET A 1 11.46 -4.88 -11.59
CA MET A 1 10.63 -3.71 -11.21
C MET A 1 11.55 -2.65 -10.66
N SER A 2 11.38 -1.39 -11.03
CA SER A 2 12.12 -0.30 -10.39
C SER A 2 11.49 0.04 -9.04
N VAL A 3 12.27 0.65 -8.14
CA VAL A 3 11.73 1.21 -6.88
C VAL A 3 10.59 2.18 -7.16
N GLU A 4 10.71 3.00 -8.21
CA GLU A 4 9.67 3.91 -8.67
C GLU A 4 8.35 3.18 -8.98
N SER A 5 8.39 2.09 -9.76
CA SER A 5 7.16 1.35 -10.10
C SER A 5 6.51 0.71 -8.87
N MET A 6 7.31 0.27 -7.89
CA MET A 6 6.80 -0.29 -6.63
C MET A 6 6.11 0.78 -5.78
N VAL A 7 6.68 1.99 -5.72
CA VAL A 7 6.09 3.12 -5.01
C VAL A 7 4.80 3.57 -5.70
N GLN A 8 4.79 3.65 -7.04
CA GLN A 8 3.59 4.00 -7.79
C GLN A 8 2.45 3.01 -7.55
N GLY A 9 2.72 1.69 -7.59
CA GLY A 9 1.70 0.68 -7.31
C GLY A 9 1.14 0.78 -5.88
N MET A 10 1.96 1.17 -4.89
CA MET A 10 1.47 1.43 -3.54
C MET A 10 0.54 2.66 -3.50
N ILE A 11 0.88 3.74 -4.21
CA ILE A 11 0.03 4.94 -4.31
C ILE A 11 -1.33 4.61 -4.94
N ASP A 12 -1.35 3.82 -6.00
CA ASP A 12 -2.58 3.42 -6.68
C ASP A 12 -3.50 2.64 -5.72
N ALA A 13 -2.94 1.64 -5.03
CA ALA A 13 -3.69 0.85 -4.04
C ALA A 13 -4.22 1.69 -2.86
N LEU A 14 -3.45 2.67 -2.39
CA LEU A 14 -3.88 3.59 -1.35
C LEU A 14 -5.00 4.53 -1.84
N THR A 15 -4.92 4.97 -3.10
CA THR A 15 -5.94 5.82 -3.73
C THR A 15 -7.26 5.08 -3.87
N GLU A 16 -7.22 3.81 -4.29
CA GLU A 16 -8.43 2.96 -4.36
C GLU A 16 -9.08 2.75 -2.98
N ALA A 17 -8.28 2.67 -1.91
CA ALA A 17 -8.77 2.48 -0.56
C ALA A 17 -9.58 3.69 -0.03
N LEU A 18 -9.41 4.89 -0.62
CA LEU A 18 -10.12 6.11 -0.19
C LEU A 18 -11.65 5.98 -0.29
N SER A 19 -12.14 5.28 -1.32
CA SER A 19 -13.58 5.04 -1.50
C SER A 19 -14.16 4.23 -0.34
N ASP A 20 -13.44 3.20 0.11
CA ASP A 20 -13.86 2.39 1.23
C ASP A 20 -13.66 3.08 2.58
N ALA A 21 -12.64 3.92 2.73
CA ALA A 21 -12.46 4.78 3.90
C ALA A 21 -13.67 5.71 4.07
N ALA A 22 -14.06 6.43 3.00
CA ALA A 22 -15.21 7.31 3.04
C ALA A 22 -16.54 6.58 3.33
N LYS A 23 -16.68 5.32 2.91
CA LYS A 23 -17.84 4.49 3.28
C LYS A 23 -17.77 4.06 4.75
N HIS A 24 -16.58 3.72 5.25
CA HIS A 24 -16.36 3.31 6.62
C HIS A 24 -16.70 4.43 7.60
N ASP A 25 -16.29 5.66 7.32
CA ASP A 25 -16.60 6.85 8.13
C ASP A 25 -18.11 7.09 8.28
N ARG A 26 -18.92 6.53 7.38
CA ARG A 26 -20.39 6.55 7.40
C ARG A 26 -21.01 5.32 8.06
N GLY A 27 -20.23 4.55 8.82
CA GLY A 27 -20.69 3.37 9.57
C GLY A 27 -20.68 2.05 8.80
N ASN A 28 -20.12 2.00 7.57
CA ASN A 28 -20.04 0.74 6.82
C ASN A 28 -18.90 -0.16 7.37
N GLY A 29 -19.24 -1.17 8.16
CA GLY A 29 -18.27 -2.11 8.74
C GLY A 29 -17.53 -2.99 7.72
N ALA A 30 -18.20 -3.38 6.63
CA ALA A 30 -17.56 -4.16 5.57
C ALA A 30 -16.49 -3.33 4.82
N ALA A 31 -16.74 -2.04 4.61
CA ALA A 31 -15.76 -1.12 4.04
C ALA A 31 -14.54 -0.96 4.95
N GLY A 32 -14.74 -0.85 6.28
CA GLY A 32 -13.64 -0.84 7.25
C GLY A 32 -12.76 -2.11 7.18
N THR A 33 -13.38 -3.28 6.96
CA THR A 33 -12.65 -4.53 6.76
C THR A 33 -11.79 -4.50 5.49
N ARG A 34 -12.27 -3.89 4.40
CA ARG A 34 -11.50 -3.73 3.16
C ARG A 34 -10.35 -2.74 3.33
N VAL A 35 -10.59 -1.58 3.95
CA VAL A 35 -9.52 -0.61 4.29
C VAL A 35 -8.42 -1.29 5.09
N ARG A 36 -8.77 -2.03 6.15
CA ARG A 36 -7.78 -2.75 6.96
C ARG A 36 -6.92 -3.72 6.12
N LYS A 37 -7.54 -4.46 5.20
CA LYS A 37 -6.81 -5.37 4.29
C LYS A 37 -5.89 -4.59 3.33
N SER A 38 -6.36 -3.51 2.74
CA SER A 38 -5.55 -2.65 1.86
C SER A 38 -4.35 -2.06 2.61
N MET A 39 -4.51 -1.61 3.84
CA MET A 39 -3.40 -1.11 4.66
C MET A 39 -2.39 -2.20 5.03
N GLN A 40 -2.85 -3.44 5.25
CA GLN A 40 -1.96 -4.58 5.48
C GLN A 40 -1.13 -4.90 4.24
N ALA A 41 -1.73 -4.85 3.05
CA ALA A 41 -1.00 -5.00 1.80
C ALA A 41 0.02 -3.87 1.59
N ALA A 42 -0.38 -2.62 1.81
CA ALA A 42 0.51 -1.45 1.69
C ALA A 42 1.73 -1.55 2.62
N LYS A 43 1.54 -2.03 3.86
CA LYS A 43 2.66 -2.33 4.77
C LYS A 43 3.65 -3.34 4.16
N GLY A 44 3.14 -4.39 3.52
CA GLY A 44 3.97 -5.38 2.83
C GLY A 44 4.77 -4.74 1.69
N THR A 45 4.10 -4.01 0.80
CA THR A 45 4.74 -3.31 -0.32
C THR A 45 5.81 -2.32 0.15
N ALA A 46 5.54 -1.55 1.21
CA ALA A 46 6.53 -0.64 1.80
C ALA A 46 7.78 -1.36 2.32
N GLN A 47 7.61 -2.54 2.93
CA GLN A 47 8.75 -3.36 3.34
C GLN A 47 9.57 -3.85 2.15
N ASP A 48 8.91 -4.23 1.05
CA ASP A 48 9.59 -4.72 -0.15
C ASP A 48 10.33 -3.60 -0.88
N VAL A 49 9.75 -2.38 -0.96
CA VAL A 49 10.45 -1.17 -1.42
C VAL A 49 11.73 -0.95 -0.62
N ARG A 50 11.65 -1.00 0.72
CA ARG A 50 12.82 -0.83 1.60
C ARG A 50 13.90 -1.89 1.33
N LYS A 51 13.51 -3.16 1.17
CA LYS A 51 14.44 -4.26 0.87
C LYS A 51 15.11 -4.03 -0.49
N GLN A 52 14.36 -3.60 -1.50
CA GLN A 52 14.91 -3.36 -2.84
C GLN A 52 15.97 -2.26 -2.80
N VAL A 53 15.67 -1.11 -2.18
CA VAL A 53 16.65 -0.02 -2.02
C VAL A 53 17.92 -0.49 -1.30
N GLN A 54 17.77 -1.32 -0.26
CA GLN A 54 18.92 -1.86 0.47
C GLN A 54 19.73 -2.84 -0.39
N ALA A 55 19.07 -3.66 -1.21
CA ALA A 55 19.73 -4.57 -2.14
C ALA A 55 20.52 -3.79 -3.20
N ASP A 56 19.92 -2.74 -3.78
CA ASP A 56 20.57 -1.88 -4.77
C ASP A 56 21.83 -1.21 -4.19
N LYS A 57 21.74 -0.70 -2.95
CA LYS A 57 22.89 -0.14 -2.22
C LYS A 57 24.01 -1.16 -2.01
N ASN A 58 23.66 -2.40 -1.66
CA ASN A 58 24.66 -3.44 -1.37
C ASN A 58 25.29 -4.03 -2.63
N ALA A 59 24.65 -3.88 -3.79
CA ALA A 59 25.17 -4.28 -5.10
C ALA A 59 26.02 -3.19 -5.78
N SER A 60 26.11 -2.01 -5.16
CA SER A 60 26.91 -0.86 -5.62
C SER A 60 28.29 -0.81 -4.98
#